data_AF-A0AA97FFY3-F1
#
_entry.id   AF-A0AA97FFY3-F1
#
_cell.length_a   1.000
_cell.length_b   1.000
_cell.length_c   1.000
_cell.angle_alpha   90.00
_cell.angle_beta   90.00
_cell.angle_gamma   90.00
#
_symmetry.space_group_name_H-M   'P 1'
#
loop_
_entity.id
_entity.type
_entity.pdbx_description
1 polymer ?
#
loop_
_entity_poly.entity_id
_entity_poly.type
_entity_poly.pdbx_seq_one_letter_code
_entity_poly.pdbx_strand_id
1 'polypeptide(L)' 'MSDALPPIHEWWPHLSIDTRNTLIEYPRAPLVGGVLHEIVRVTGEEIADGTTLSDEDVQYIHTQIEAVD' A
#
# COMPACT_ATOMS: atom_id res chain seq x y z
N MET A 1 -3.14 13.05 11.31
CA MET A 1 -3.88 11.90 10.78
C MET A 1 -4.45 12.30 9.43
N SER A 2 -3.80 11.83 8.37
CA SER A 2 -4.27 12.01 7.00
C SER A 2 -5.23 10.86 6.70
N ASP A 3 -6.37 11.16 6.08
CA ASP A 3 -7.35 10.14 5.65
C ASP A 3 -6.93 9.47 4.32
N ALA A 4 -6.00 10.11 3.61
CA ALA A 4 -5.45 9.64 2.35
C ALA A 4 -4.05 9.03 2.55
N LEU A 5 -3.75 8.00 1.76
CA LEU A 5 -2.42 7.42 1.69
C LEU A 5 -1.43 8.39 1.02
N PRO A 6 -0.16 8.39 1.44
CA PRO A 6 0.91 9.01 0.67
C PRO A 6 0.99 8.39 -0.73
N PRO A 7 1.59 9.08 -1.70
CA PRO A 7 1.68 8.58 -3.07
C PRO A 7 2.29 7.18 -3.14
N ILE A 8 1.61 6.25 -3.81
CA ILE A 8 1.99 4.82 -3.79
C ILE A 8 3.43 4.53 -4.23
N HIS A 9 3.97 5.34 -5.14
CA HIS A 9 5.34 5.20 -5.63
C HIS A 9 6.40 5.47 -4.55
N GLU A 10 6.05 6.14 -3.45
CA GLU A 10 6.97 6.44 -2.35
C GLU A 10 7.13 5.26 -1.38
N TRP A 11 6.16 4.35 -1.30
CA TRP A 11 6.19 3.26 -0.33
C TRP A 11 6.14 1.86 -0.94
N TRP A 12 5.39 1.65 -2.02
CA TRP A 12 5.28 0.35 -2.70
C TRP A 12 6.62 -0.37 -2.99
N PRO A 13 7.64 0.28 -3.58
CA PRO A 13 8.91 -0.39 -3.88
C PRO A 13 9.69 -0.79 -2.62
N HIS A 14 9.47 -0.10 -1.51
CA HIS A 14 10.16 -0.30 -0.23
C HIS A 14 9.45 -1.27 0.71
N LEU A 15 8.20 -1.65 0.39
CA LEU A 15 7.46 -2.65 1.15
C LEU A 15 8.12 -4.04 1.08
N SER A 16 7.92 -4.81 2.13
CA SER A 16 8.28 -6.22 2.17
C SER A 16 7.50 -7.01 1.13
N ILE A 17 8.07 -8.12 0.66
CA ILE A 17 7.41 -9.01 -0.32
C ILE A 17 6.08 -9.53 0.24
N ASP A 18 6.03 -9.93 1.51
CA ASP A 18 4.80 -10.41 2.17
C ASP A 18 3.68 -9.34 2.19
N THR A 19 4.05 -8.10 2.48
CA THR A 19 3.13 -6.96 2.49
C THR A 19 2.59 -6.67 1.10
N ARG A 20 3.47 -6.66 0.08
CA ARG A 20 3.04 -6.50 -1.32
C ARG A 20 2.10 -7.62 -1.74
N ASN A 21 2.45 -8.88 -1.47
CA ASN A 21 1.60 -10.02 -1.81
C ASN A 21 0.22 -9.91 -1.17
N THR A 22 0.14 -9.44 0.09
CA THR A 22 -1.13 -9.20 0.77
C THR A 22 -1.97 -8.15 0.05
N LEU A 23 -1.36 -7.06 -0.41
CA LEU A 23 -2.04 -6.00 -1.16
C LEU A 23 -2.47 -6.44 -2.56
N ILE A 24 -1.73 -7.37 -3.17
CA ILE A 24 -2.07 -7.97 -4.47
C ILE A 24 -3.24 -8.93 -4.33
N GLU A 25 -3.24 -9.75 -3.28
CA GLU A 25 -4.31 -10.72 -3.01
C GLU A 25 -5.60 -10.03 -2.55
N TYR A 26 -5.48 -8.93 -1.80
CA TYR A 26 -6.61 -8.18 -1.23
C TYR A 26 -6.53 -6.66 -1.47
N PRO A 27 -6.60 -6.19 -2.73
CA PRO A 27 -6.37 -4.77 -3.07
C PRO A 27 -7.43 -3.80 -2.55
N ARG A 28 -8.62 -4.29 -2.19
CA ARG A 28 -9.70 -3.47 -1.61
C ARG A 28 -9.95 -3.76 -0.13
N ALA A 29 -9.12 -4.58 0.51
CA ALA A 29 -9.24 -4.80 1.94
C ALA A 29 -8.78 -3.55 2.71
N PRO A 30 -9.39 -3.24 3.85
CA PRO A 30 -8.88 -2.22 4.76
C PRO A 30 -7.45 -2.54 5.17
N LEU A 31 -6.56 -1.55 5.08
CA LEU A 31 -5.19 -1.67 5.55
C LEU A 31 -5.22 -1.73 7.07
N VAL A 32 -4.51 -2.71 7.64
CA VAL A 32 -4.51 -2.96 9.09
C VAL A 32 -3.11 -3.29 9.60
N GLY A 33 -2.84 -2.86 10.83
CA GLY A 33 -1.72 -3.31 11.65
C GLY A 33 -0.37 -3.28 10.94
N GLY A 34 0.10 -4.45 10.50
CA GLY A 34 1.43 -4.64 9.91
C GLY A 34 1.67 -3.88 8.61
N VAL A 35 0.66 -3.80 7.74
CA VAL A 35 0.77 -3.08 6.46
C VAL A 35 0.90 -1.58 6.71
N LEU A 36 0.01 -1.02 7.55
CA LEU A 36 0.05 0.39 7.92
C LEU A 36 1.37 0.74 8.60
N HIS A 37 1.84 -0.10 9.53
CA HIS A 37 3.11 0.13 10.20
C HIS A 37 4.30 0.12 9.22
N GLU A 38 4.28 -0.70 8.17
CA GLU A 38 5.29 -0.62 7.12
C GLU A 38 5.21 0.68 6.32
N ILE A 39 4.02 1.08 5.89
CA ILE A 39 3.84 2.33 5.14
C ILE A 39 4.31 3.52 5.99
N VAL A 40 3.87 3.61 7.26
CA VAL A 40 4.29 4.65 8.22
C VAL A 40 5.81 4.63 8.43
N ARG A 41 6.46 3.46 8.48
CA ARG A 41 7.92 3.38 8.61
C ARG A 41 8.65 3.89 7.38
N VAL A 42 8.09 3.71 6.19
CA VAL A 42 8.69 4.14 4.93
C VAL A 42 8.48 5.63 4.68
N THR A 43 7.24 6.12 4.85
CA THR A 43 6.86 7.49 4.52
C THR A 43 7.01 8.45 5.72
N GLY A 44 6.99 7.94 6.94
CA GLY A 44 6.91 8.74 8.16
C GLY A 44 5.53 9.33 8.41
N GLU A 45 4.53 9.02 7.60
CA GLU A 45 3.18 9.57 7.71
C GLU A 45 2.24 8.65 8.50
N GLU A 46 1.57 9.21 9.51
CA GLU A 46 0.54 8.52 10.27
C GLU A 46 -0.77 8.41 9.49
N ILE A 47 -1.10 7.18 9.10
CA ILE A 47 -2.30 6.80 8.36
C ILE A 47 -3.34 6.20 9.31
N ALA A 48 -4.62 6.49 9.07
CA ALA A 48 -5.71 5.94 9.87
C ALA A 48 -5.87 4.42 9.68
N ASP A 49 -6.20 3.72 10.77
CA ASP A 49 -6.59 2.32 10.68
C ASP A 49 -7.83 2.15 9.80
N GLY A 50 -7.79 1.16 8.91
CA GLY A 50 -8.89 0.85 8.00
C GLY A 50 -8.93 1.70 6.73
N THR A 51 -7.95 2.58 6.49
CA THR A 51 -7.75 3.22 5.18
C THR A 51 -7.64 2.14 4.09
N THR A 52 -8.25 2.37 2.93
CA THR A 52 -8.20 1.46 1.78
C THR A 52 -7.36 2.06 0.67
N LEU A 53 -6.79 1.21 -0.19
CA LEU A 53 -6.18 1.67 -1.43
C LEU A 53 -7.23 2.35 -2.32
N SER A 54 -6.84 3.44 -2.96
CA SER A 54 -7.66 4.06 -4.00
C SER A 54 -7.64 3.23 -5.30
N ASP A 55 -8.57 3.48 -6.21
CA ASP A 55 -8.57 2.81 -7.52
C ASP A 55 -7.27 3.07 -8.31
N GLU A 56 -6.68 4.25 -8.15
CA GLU A 56 -5.40 4.63 -8.78
C GLU A 56 -4.23 3.81 -8.20
N ASP A 57 -4.20 3.64 -6.88
CA ASP A 57 -3.20 2.82 -6.20
C ASP A 57 -3.27 1.36 -6.64
N VAL A 58 -4.48 0.81 -6.73
CA VAL A 58 -4.70 -0.56 -7.21
C VAL A 58 -4.23 -0.70 -8.65
N GLN A 59 -4.54 0.26 -9.52
CA GLN A 59 -4.09 0.25 -10.91
C GLN A 59 -2.56 0.33 -11.01
N TYR A 60 -1.91 1.13 -10.18
CA TYR A 60 -0.45 1.21 -10.11
C TYR A 60 0.17 -0.14 -9.75
N ILE A 61 -0.36 -0.80 -8.70
CA ILE A 61 0.08 -2.13 -8.26
C ILE A 61 -0.03 -3.15 -9.41
N HIS A 62 -1.19 -3.21 -10.07
CA HIS A 62 -1.41 -4.10 -11.21
C HIS A 62 -0.38 -3.87 -12.32
N THR A 63 -0.17 -2.60 -12.70
CA THR A 63 0.80 -2.22 -13.74
C THR A 63 2.23 -2.64 -13.38
N GLN A 64 2.62 -2.50 -12.11
CA GLN A 64 3.95 -2.89 -11.65
C GLN A 64 4.17 -4.41 -11.65
N ILE A 65 3.13 -5.21 -11.42
CA ILE A 65 3.21 -6.67 -11.45
C ILE A 65 3.29 -7.17 -12.89
N GLU A 66 2.47 -6.61 -13.79
CA GLU A 66 2.49 -6.96 -15.22
C GLU A 66 3.84 -6.62 -15.88
N ALA A 67 4.58 -5.64 -15.37
CA ALA A 67 5.92 -5.31 -15.86
C ALA A 67 7.02 -6.28 -15.40
N VAL A 68 6.73 -7.15 -14.43
CA VAL A 68 7.69 -8.09 -13.81
C VAL A 68 7.48 -9.53 -14.29
N ASP A 69 6.34 -9.84 -14.92
CA ASP A 69 6.05 -11.15 -15.55
C ASP A 69 6.62 -11.29 -16.97
#